data_AF-A0A6B1CVB5-F1
#
_entry.id   AF-A0A6B1CVB5-F1
#
_cell.length_a   1.000
_cell.length_b   1.000
_cell.length_c   1.000
_cell.angle_alpha   90.00
_cell.angle_beta   90.00
_cell.angle_gamma   90.00
#
_symmetry.space_group_name_H-M   'P 1'
#
loop_
_entity.id
_entity.type
_entity.pdbx_description
1 polymer ?
#
loop_
_entity_poly.entity_id
_entity_poly.type
_entity_poly.pdbx_seq_one_letter_code
_entity_poly.pdbx_strand_id
1 'polypeptide(L)'
;MPCLTDEQLAHFDEEGYLLVRGMLDVEEIIQPIIDEYHGVLDNLARELYQAGQIASAYDDLPFGKRLTQIVVESGQIHAQYFDFSLPQTGIDADTPFWAGPAVFRCITNSDLLDAVESIVGPEIWSNPVQHVRLKPPERLVPKNHNGQALVSATNWHQDNGVVLPEADDSEVLTVWFPLNEATLENGCLQIIPRSHRRGLQTHCPGGPGGLWIPELFMDMDAAMPVPMQPGDVLFLTQHTIHGSLANNSDDVRWSFDLRYNPTGQPTGRDLFPGFVARSRANPESVLRDPVAWEKLWRDTRDRLAQEAHTPFNRWSADAAVCA
;
A
#
# COMPACT_ATOMS: atom_id res chain seq x y z
N MET A 1 17.79 11.28 10.82
CA MET A 1 18.95 11.08 9.92
C MET A 1 18.44 11.27 8.51
N PRO A 2 18.66 12.42 7.87
CA PRO A 2 18.30 12.61 6.47
C PRO A 2 19.46 12.11 5.60
N CYS A 3 19.16 11.21 4.66
CA CYS A 3 20.04 10.34 3.84
C CYS A 3 20.47 9.02 4.51
N LEU A 4 20.40 7.93 3.72
CA LEU A 4 20.86 6.60 4.10
C LEU A 4 22.40 6.55 4.10
N THR A 5 22.97 5.79 5.03
CA THR A 5 24.43 5.57 5.10
C THR A 5 24.89 4.58 4.02
N ASP A 6 26.18 4.61 3.68
CA ASP A 6 26.78 3.65 2.74
C ASP A 6 26.57 2.18 3.18
N GLU A 7 26.58 1.90 4.49
CA GLU A 7 26.31 0.57 5.03
C GLU A 7 24.85 0.15 4.81
N GLN A 8 23.91 1.07 5.00
CA GLN A 8 22.48 0.82 4.76
C GLN A 8 22.20 0.61 3.27
N LEU A 9 22.84 1.38 2.38
CA LEU A 9 22.72 1.19 0.93
C LEU A 9 23.32 -0.15 0.50
N ALA A 10 24.51 -0.50 0.99
CA ALA A 10 25.12 -1.80 0.72
C ALA A 10 24.24 -2.96 1.22
N HIS A 11 23.58 -2.82 2.38
CA HIS A 11 22.61 -3.80 2.87
C HIS A 11 21.38 -3.90 1.95
N PHE A 12 20.82 -2.77 1.53
CA PHE A 12 19.67 -2.74 0.61
C PHE A 12 20.00 -3.44 -0.71
N ASP A 13 21.16 -3.17 -1.28
CA ASP A 13 21.63 -3.79 -2.53
C ASP A 13 21.87 -5.31 -2.36
N GLU A 14 22.47 -5.71 -1.23
CA GLU A 14 22.77 -7.11 -0.94
C GLU A 14 21.50 -7.93 -0.69
N GLU A 15 20.60 -7.42 0.17
CA GLU A 15 19.45 -8.16 0.71
C GLU A 15 18.14 -7.89 -0.03
N GLY A 16 18.05 -6.80 -0.80
CA GLY A 16 16.83 -6.38 -1.51
C GLY A 16 15.83 -5.65 -0.60
N TYR A 17 16.18 -5.41 0.65
CA TYR A 17 15.34 -4.68 1.59
C TYR A 17 16.20 -3.92 2.59
N LEU A 18 15.60 -2.92 3.24
CA LEU A 18 16.23 -2.22 4.34
C LEU A 18 15.16 -1.76 5.35
N LEU A 19 15.31 -2.17 6.60
CA LEU A 19 14.48 -1.69 7.70
C LEU A 19 15.20 -0.59 8.46
N VAL A 20 14.66 0.63 8.45
CA VAL A 20 15.16 1.75 9.22
C VAL A 20 14.21 2.03 10.38
N ARG A 21 14.74 1.91 11.61
CA ARG A 21 13.94 2.09 12.83
C ARG A 21 13.79 3.55 13.20
N GLY A 22 12.59 3.95 13.64
CA GLY A 22 12.29 5.30 14.12
C GLY A 22 12.67 6.41 13.14
N MET A 23 12.46 6.17 11.84
CA MET A 23 12.74 7.16 10.78
C MET A 23 11.70 8.29 10.79
N LEU A 24 10.41 7.95 10.90
CA LEU A 24 9.33 8.92 10.91
C LEU A 24 8.97 9.28 12.34
N ASP A 25 8.79 10.58 12.59
CA ASP A 25 8.32 11.06 13.88
C ASP A 25 6.85 10.63 14.09
N VAL A 26 6.60 9.96 15.22
CA VAL A 26 5.27 9.41 15.51
C VAL A 26 4.26 10.51 15.81
N GLU A 27 4.67 11.57 16.50
CA GLU A 27 3.76 12.66 16.89
C GLU A 27 3.53 13.64 15.73
N GLU A 28 4.56 13.92 14.93
CA GLU A 28 4.49 14.92 13.85
C GLU A 28 4.02 14.34 12.51
N ILE A 29 4.28 13.06 12.23
CA ILE A 29 3.97 12.43 10.94
C ILE A 29 2.88 11.37 11.06
N ILE A 30 3.01 10.42 11.99
CA ILE A 30 2.09 9.28 12.07
C ILE A 30 0.75 9.70 12.71
N GLN A 31 0.76 10.38 13.85
CA GLN A 31 -0.46 10.75 14.58
C GLN A 31 -1.42 11.62 13.75
N PRO A 32 -0.97 12.63 12.97
CA PRO A 32 -1.87 13.41 12.13
C PRO A 32 -2.58 12.59 11.05
N ILE A 33 -1.96 11.51 10.57
CA ILE A 33 -2.60 10.58 9.62
C ILE A 33 -3.71 9.81 10.34
N ILE A 34 -3.44 9.32 11.55
CA ILE A 34 -4.42 8.60 12.37
C ILE A 34 -5.63 9.50 12.66
N ASP A 35 -5.38 10.74 13.10
CA ASP A 35 -6.43 11.72 13.39
C ASP A 35 -7.27 12.05 12.15
N GLU A 36 -6.64 12.16 10.99
CA GLU A 36 -7.33 12.36 9.72
C GLU A 36 -8.25 11.18 9.36
N TYR A 37 -7.77 9.94 9.53
CA TYR A 37 -8.58 8.74 9.27
C TYR A 37 -9.67 8.49 10.31
N HIS A 38 -9.55 9.00 11.53
CA HIS A 38 -10.69 9.08 12.44
C HIS A 38 -11.83 9.88 11.81
N GLY A 39 -11.53 10.99 11.13
CA GLY A 39 -12.50 11.77 10.36
C GLY A 39 -13.12 11.01 9.18
N VAL A 40 -12.33 10.19 8.49
CA VAL A 40 -12.82 9.31 7.41
C VAL A 40 -13.80 8.27 7.95
N LEU A 41 -13.42 7.60 9.03
CA LEU A 41 -14.26 6.58 9.69
C LEU A 41 -15.56 7.19 10.24
N ASP A 42 -15.48 8.40 10.79
CA ASP A 42 -16.63 9.19 11.24
C ASP A 42 -17.66 9.40 10.12
N ASN A 43 -17.20 9.80 8.94
CA ASN A 43 -18.07 10.04 7.79
C ASN A 43 -18.70 8.74 7.29
N LEU A 44 -17.88 7.69 7.09
CA LEU A 44 -18.34 6.36 6.71
C LEU A 44 -19.40 5.84 7.67
N ALA A 45 -19.15 5.89 8.98
CA ALA A 45 -20.09 5.39 9.99
C ALA A 45 -21.43 6.14 9.95
N ARG A 46 -21.41 7.48 9.78
CA ARG A 46 -22.63 8.29 9.66
C ARG A 46 -23.41 7.96 8.39
N GLU A 47 -22.72 7.82 7.25
CA GLU A 47 -23.35 7.44 5.98
C GLU A 47 -24.05 6.08 6.08
N LEU A 48 -23.35 5.07 6.60
CA LEU A 48 -23.90 3.72 6.77
C LEU A 48 -25.07 3.70 7.75
N TYR A 49 -24.98 4.45 8.87
CA TYR A 49 -26.06 4.54 9.84
C TYR A 49 -27.31 5.22 9.25
N GLN A 50 -27.14 6.32 8.52
CA GLN A 50 -28.24 7.01 7.84
C GLN A 50 -28.89 6.13 6.76
N ALA A 51 -28.10 5.28 6.10
CA ALA A 51 -28.60 4.29 5.15
C ALA A 51 -29.24 3.06 5.82
N GLY A 52 -29.23 2.95 7.15
CA GLY A 52 -29.76 1.81 7.90
C GLY A 52 -28.96 0.51 7.73
N GLN A 53 -27.68 0.61 7.31
CA GLN A 53 -26.80 -0.53 7.09
C GLN A 53 -26.08 -0.98 8.38
N ILE A 54 -26.01 -0.11 9.38
CA ILE A 54 -25.48 -0.39 10.72
C ILE A 54 -26.41 0.21 11.78
N ALA A 55 -26.41 -0.34 13.00
CA ALA A 55 -27.34 0.04 14.06
C ALA A 55 -26.97 1.35 14.77
N SER A 56 -25.72 1.78 14.72
CA SER A 56 -25.21 3.03 15.30
C SER A 56 -23.90 3.44 14.62
N ALA A 57 -23.45 4.69 14.85
CA ALA A 57 -22.14 5.15 14.40
C ALA A 57 -20.97 4.63 15.25
N TYR A 58 -21.25 4.01 16.41
CA TYR A 58 -20.24 3.42 17.31
C TYR A 58 -19.13 4.39 17.77
N ASP A 59 -19.50 5.64 18.07
CA ASP A 59 -18.56 6.72 18.42
C ASP A 59 -17.78 6.47 19.73
N ASP A 60 -18.23 5.53 20.56
CA ASP A 60 -17.61 5.15 21.83
C ASP A 60 -16.47 4.11 21.68
N LEU A 61 -16.32 3.51 20.49
CA LEU A 61 -15.30 2.50 20.23
C LEU A 61 -13.98 3.10 19.72
N PRO A 62 -12.81 2.57 20.14
CA PRO A 62 -11.53 2.89 19.51
C PRO A 62 -11.51 2.56 18.01
N PHE A 63 -10.67 3.26 17.23
CA PHE A 63 -10.64 3.18 15.76
C PHE A 63 -10.75 1.75 15.20
N GLY A 64 -9.84 0.85 15.59
CA GLY A 64 -9.79 -0.50 15.01
C GLY A 64 -10.99 -1.37 15.42
N LYS A 65 -11.48 -1.23 16.66
CA LYS A 65 -12.70 -1.90 17.13
C LYS A 65 -13.94 -1.37 16.41
N ARG A 66 -14.02 -0.06 16.23
CA ARG A 66 -15.10 0.63 15.52
C ARG A 66 -15.17 0.19 14.06
N LEU A 67 -14.04 0.24 13.35
CA LEU A 67 -13.93 -0.23 11.97
C LEU A 67 -14.34 -1.71 11.86
N THR A 68 -13.83 -2.56 12.75
CA THR A 68 -14.18 -3.99 12.75
C THR A 68 -15.67 -4.22 12.98
N GLN A 69 -16.28 -3.50 13.92
CA GLN A 69 -17.72 -3.59 14.19
C GLN A 69 -18.55 -3.18 12.97
N ILE A 70 -18.17 -2.09 12.30
CA ILE A 70 -18.82 -1.63 11.07
C ILE A 70 -18.70 -2.70 9.97
N VAL A 71 -17.51 -3.27 9.77
CA VAL A 71 -17.26 -4.31 8.76
C VAL A 71 -18.12 -5.57 9.01
N VAL A 72 -18.21 -5.99 10.28
CA VAL A 72 -19.00 -7.16 10.68
C VAL A 72 -20.48 -6.93 10.42
N GLU A 73 -21.02 -5.78 10.83
CA GLU A 73 -22.45 -5.50 10.75
C GLU A 73 -22.89 -5.20 9.30
N SER A 74 -22.14 -4.38 8.58
CA SER A 74 -22.47 -4.04 7.20
C SER A 74 -22.15 -5.17 6.21
N GLY A 75 -21.34 -6.15 6.61
CA GLY A 75 -20.89 -7.25 5.76
C GLY A 75 -19.91 -6.83 4.65
N GLN A 76 -19.25 -5.66 4.78
CA GLN A 76 -18.36 -5.10 3.75
C GLN A 76 -17.07 -4.54 4.37
N ILE A 77 -15.96 -4.57 3.62
CA ILE A 77 -14.64 -4.16 4.12
C ILE A 77 -14.47 -2.64 4.21
N HIS A 78 -15.11 -1.89 3.30
CA HIS A 78 -15.01 -0.42 3.20
C HIS A 78 -13.59 0.15 3.05
N ALA A 79 -12.57 -0.65 2.72
CA ALA A 79 -11.18 -0.18 2.64
C ALA A 79 -10.98 0.94 1.61
N GLN A 80 -11.80 0.95 0.56
CA GLN A 80 -11.74 1.95 -0.50
C GLN A 80 -12.04 3.39 -0.02
N TYR A 81 -12.72 3.56 1.12
CA TYR A 81 -12.90 4.87 1.76
C TYR A 81 -11.61 5.45 2.34
N PHE A 82 -10.63 4.61 2.64
CA PHE A 82 -9.37 5.00 3.28
C PHE A 82 -8.22 5.07 2.28
N ASP A 83 -8.32 4.32 1.18
CA ASP A 83 -7.27 4.24 0.17
C ASP A 83 -7.17 5.57 -0.61
N PHE A 84 -5.97 6.10 -0.76
CA PHE A 84 -5.68 7.28 -1.58
C PHE A 84 -5.48 6.93 -3.06
N SER A 85 -5.78 5.68 -3.46
CA SER A 85 -5.85 5.24 -4.84
C SER A 85 -7.23 4.70 -5.22
N LEU A 86 -7.53 4.68 -6.51
CA LEU A 86 -8.77 4.14 -7.06
C LEU A 86 -8.65 2.63 -7.34
N PRO A 87 -9.76 1.87 -7.29
CA PRO A 87 -9.74 0.45 -7.63
C PRO A 87 -9.46 0.27 -9.12
N GLN A 88 -8.97 -0.91 -9.52
CA GLN A 88 -8.67 -1.19 -10.94
C GLN A 88 -9.91 -1.26 -11.82
N THR A 89 -11.07 -1.57 -11.23
CA THR A 89 -12.33 -1.85 -11.93
C THR A 89 -13.50 -1.33 -11.12
N GLY A 90 -14.65 -1.10 -11.77
CA GLY A 90 -15.85 -0.64 -11.06
C GLY A 90 -15.66 0.75 -10.47
N ILE A 91 -15.00 1.63 -11.23
CA ILE A 91 -14.89 3.05 -10.89
C ILE A 91 -16.15 3.73 -11.42
N ASP A 92 -16.89 4.34 -10.51
CA ASP A 92 -18.08 5.15 -10.73
C ASP A 92 -17.83 6.58 -10.19
N ALA A 93 -18.74 7.50 -10.49
CA ALA A 93 -18.62 8.92 -10.12
C ALA A 93 -18.59 9.14 -8.59
N ASP A 94 -19.09 8.18 -7.81
CA ASP A 94 -19.13 8.17 -6.36
C ASP A 94 -18.17 7.16 -5.73
N THR A 95 -17.29 6.51 -6.52
CA THR A 95 -16.26 5.62 -5.96
C THR A 95 -15.45 6.36 -4.89
N PRO A 96 -15.40 5.81 -3.67
CA PRO A 96 -14.72 6.48 -2.58
C PRO A 96 -13.19 6.38 -2.74
N PHE A 97 -12.49 7.37 -2.23
CA PHE A 97 -11.04 7.39 -2.05
C PHE A 97 -10.72 8.51 -1.06
N TRP A 98 -9.52 8.54 -0.50
CA TRP A 98 -9.11 9.57 0.44
C TRP A 98 -7.73 10.14 0.17
N ALA A 99 -7.65 11.29 -0.49
CA ALA A 99 -6.40 12.03 -0.74
C ALA A 99 -6.32 13.28 0.18
N GLY A 100 -6.15 13.07 1.48
CA GLY A 100 -6.17 14.15 2.48
C GLY A 100 -4.81 14.79 2.77
N PRO A 101 -4.80 15.98 3.43
CA PRO A 101 -3.58 16.77 3.63
C PRO A 101 -2.55 16.13 4.56
N ALA A 102 -2.94 15.35 5.58
CA ALA A 102 -1.98 14.64 6.44
C ALA A 102 -1.27 13.52 5.68
N VAL A 103 -2.03 12.76 4.87
CA VAL A 103 -1.48 11.74 3.96
C VAL A 103 -0.49 12.37 2.99
N PHE A 104 -0.87 13.49 2.35
CA PHE A 104 0.03 14.20 1.43
C PHE A 104 1.32 14.69 2.09
N ARG A 105 1.21 15.28 3.31
CA ARG A 105 2.39 15.72 4.08
C ARG A 105 3.34 14.56 4.39
N CYS A 106 2.80 13.37 4.63
CA CYS A 106 3.61 12.17 4.88
C CYS A 106 4.33 11.71 3.61
N ILE A 107 3.61 11.56 2.48
CA ILE A 107 4.18 11.11 1.20
C ILE A 107 5.25 12.10 0.68
N THR A 108 5.16 13.37 1.08
CA THR A 108 6.11 14.45 0.71
C THR A 108 7.06 14.86 1.83
N ASN A 109 7.13 14.10 2.93
CA ASN A 109 7.98 14.41 4.07
C ASN A 109 9.46 14.45 3.65
N SER A 110 10.21 15.47 4.12
CA SER A 110 11.59 15.67 3.69
C SER A 110 12.53 14.55 4.11
N ASP A 111 12.40 14.05 5.34
CA ASP A 111 13.28 13.00 5.87
C ASP A 111 13.05 11.67 5.14
N LEU A 112 11.78 11.35 4.85
CA LEU A 112 11.43 10.22 3.99
C LEU A 112 12.01 10.39 2.59
N LEU A 113 11.79 11.54 1.96
CA LEU A 113 12.27 11.79 0.60
C LEU A 113 13.80 11.87 0.52
N ASP A 114 14.51 12.24 1.59
CA ASP A 114 15.98 12.18 1.66
C ASP A 114 16.48 10.73 1.67
N ALA A 115 15.78 9.84 2.37
CA ALA A 115 16.07 8.41 2.35
C ALA A 115 15.77 7.80 0.97
N VAL A 116 14.61 8.13 0.38
CA VAL A 116 14.22 7.70 -0.97
C VAL A 116 15.22 8.21 -2.00
N GLU A 117 15.64 9.47 -1.93
CA GLU A 117 16.65 10.06 -2.83
C GLU A 117 17.97 9.27 -2.82
N SER A 118 18.34 8.70 -1.66
CA SER A 118 19.56 7.90 -1.54
C SER A 118 19.53 6.62 -2.39
N ILE A 119 18.33 6.15 -2.79
CA ILE A 119 18.11 4.93 -3.57
C ILE A 119 17.73 5.27 -5.02
N VAL A 120 16.70 6.11 -5.23
CA VAL A 120 16.15 6.39 -6.59
C VAL A 120 16.71 7.66 -7.22
N GLY A 121 17.61 8.37 -6.53
CA GLY A 121 18.20 9.61 -7.02
C GLY A 121 17.34 10.87 -6.81
N PRO A 122 17.83 12.03 -7.28
CA PRO A 122 17.31 13.35 -6.90
C PRO A 122 15.99 13.77 -7.55
N GLU A 123 15.51 13.00 -8.53
CA GLU A 123 14.31 13.30 -9.32
C GLU A 123 13.22 12.29 -8.99
N ILE A 124 12.48 12.51 -7.92
CA ILE A 124 11.55 11.54 -7.33
C ILE A 124 10.13 11.76 -7.87
N TRP A 125 9.60 10.75 -8.52
CA TRP A 125 8.20 10.59 -8.83
C TRP A 125 7.48 9.80 -7.75
N SER A 126 6.39 10.35 -7.24
CA SER A 126 5.41 9.66 -6.40
C SER A 126 4.54 8.78 -7.31
N ASN A 127 4.79 7.47 -7.30
CA ASN A 127 4.11 6.52 -8.18
C ASN A 127 2.64 6.37 -7.75
N PRO A 128 1.66 6.27 -8.68
CA PRO A 128 0.24 6.14 -8.33
C PRO A 128 -0.15 4.84 -7.61
N VAL A 129 0.72 3.81 -7.59
CA VAL A 129 0.47 2.62 -6.77
C VAL A 129 0.80 2.96 -5.32
N GLN A 130 -0.20 3.43 -4.59
CA GLN A 130 -0.07 3.70 -3.17
C GLN A 130 -1.34 3.28 -2.45
N HIS A 131 -1.19 2.65 -1.28
CA HIS A 131 -2.31 2.01 -0.62
C HIS A 131 -2.27 2.21 0.89
N VAL A 132 -3.46 2.37 1.47
CA VAL A 132 -3.71 2.01 2.86
C VAL A 132 -4.04 0.53 2.93
N ARG A 133 -3.31 -0.22 3.73
CA ARG A 133 -3.58 -1.65 3.96
C ARG A 133 -4.24 -1.84 5.31
N LEU A 134 -5.58 -1.76 5.34
CA LEU A 134 -6.37 -2.14 6.51
C LEU A 134 -6.45 -3.67 6.61
N LYS A 135 -6.14 -4.20 7.79
CA LYS A 135 -6.18 -5.63 8.06
C LYS A 135 -6.91 -5.88 9.39
N PRO A 136 -8.25 -5.97 9.38
CA PRO A 136 -9.02 -6.34 10.56
C PRO A 136 -8.74 -7.81 10.98
N PRO A 137 -9.16 -8.22 12.19
CA PRO A 137 -9.08 -9.61 12.63
C PRO A 137 -9.74 -10.55 11.62
N GLU A 138 -8.96 -11.46 11.03
CA GLU A 138 -9.41 -12.30 9.90
C GLU A 138 -10.66 -13.11 10.25
N ARG A 139 -10.74 -13.57 11.52
CA ARG A 139 -11.86 -14.34 12.05
C ARG A 139 -13.20 -13.58 12.08
N LEU A 140 -13.16 -12.25 12.03
CA LEU A 140 -14.34 -11.37 12.07
C LEU A 140 -14.72 -10.83 10.69
N VAL A 141 -13.84 -10.93 9.71
CA VAL A 141 -14.06 -10.38 8.38
C VAL A 141 -15.05 -11.27 7.59
N PRO A 142 -16.00 -10.67 6.82
CA PRO A 142 -16.89 -11.44 5.95
C PRO A 142 -16.11 -12.32 4.97
N LYS A 143 -16.74 -13.42 4.54
CA LYS A 143 -16.15 -14.39 3.63
C LYS A 143 -16.78 -14.29 2.24
N ASN A 144 -15.98 -14.49 1.19
CA ASN A 144 -16.47 -14.63 -0.18
C ASN A 144 -17.27 -15.94 -0.36
N HIS A 145 -17.83 -16.14 -1.55
CA HIS A 145 -18.62 -17.35 -1.89
C HIS A 145 -17.84 -18.67 -1.74
N ASN A 146 -16.51 -18.62 -1.74
CA ASN A 146 -15.62 -19.77 -1.51
C ASN A 146 -15.22 -19.94 -0.04
N GLY A 147 -15.79 -19.16 0.88
CA GLY A 147 -15.51 -19.24 2.31
C GLY A 147 -14.17 -18.61 2.73
N GLN A 148 -13.50 -17.87 1.84
CA GLN A 148 -12.24 -17.16 2.15
C GLN A 148 -12.57 -15.77 2.69
N ALA A 149 -11.85 -15.33 3.73
CA ALA A 149 -12.00 -13.98 4.26
C ALA A 149 -11.72 -12.94 3.17
N LEU A 150 -12.53 -11.89 3.08
CA LEU A 150 -12.36 -10.81 2.11
C LEU A 150 -11.05 -10.04 2.30
N VAL A 151 -10.48 -10.08 3.51
CA VAL A 151 -9.14 -9.59 3.85
C VAL A 151 -8.44 -10.64 4.71
N SER A 152 -7.23 -11.05 4.32
CA SER A 152 -6.48 -12.17 4.89
C SER A 152 -4.96 -11.92 4.81
N ALA A 153 -4.14 -12.96 5.00
CA ALA A 153 -2.74 -13.00 4.60
C ALA A 153 -2.59 -12.51 3.13
N THR A 154 -1.56 -11.71 2.89
CA THR A 154 -1.18 -11.34 1.51
C THR A 154 -0.24 -12.43 1.01
N ASN A 155 -0.57 -13.03 -0.13
CA ASN A 155 0.31 -14.01 -0.75
C ASN A 155 1.69 -13.44 -1.06
N TRP A 156 2.65 -14.36 -1.19
CA TRP A 156 3.97 -14.03 -1.71
C TRP A 156 3.88 -13.45 -3.11
N HIS A 157 4.45 -12.27 -3.31
CA HIS A 157 4.46 -11.56 -4.57
C HIS A 157 5.67 -10.62 -4.66
N GLN A 158 5.86 -10.05 -5.84
CA GLN A 158 6.77 -8.94 -6.11
C GLN A 158 5.95 -7.75 -6.63
N ASP A 159 6.32 -6.54 -6.25
CA ASP A 159 5.59 -5.33 -6.62
C ASP A 159 5.62 -5.04 -8.12
N ASN A 160 6.70 -5.41 -8.81
CA ASN A 160 6.79 -5.36 -10.27
C ASN A 160 5.83 -6.39 -10.94
N GLY A 161 5.48 -7.47 -10.24
CA GLY A 161 4.52 -8.46 -10.70
C GLY A 161 3.09 -7.97 -10.70
N VAL A 162 2.75 -6.94 -9.94
CA VAL A 162 1.38 -6.40 -9.90
C VAL A 162 1.17 -5.21 -10.85
N VAL A 163 2.21 -4.75 -11.55
CA VAL A 163 2.17 -3.63 -12.51
C VAL A 163 2.29 -4.08 -13.96
N LEU A 164 2.05 -3.18 -14.90
CA LEU A 164 2.20 -3.47 -16.33
C LEU A 164 3.68 -3.66 -16.74
N PRO A 165 3.99 -4.41 -17.82
CA PRO A 165 5.36 -4.76 -18.20
C PRO A 165 6.30 -3.58 -18.45
N GLU A 166 5.81 -2.41 -18.85
CA GLU A 166 6.65 -1.22 -19.06
C GLU A 166 7.38 -0.77 -17.78
N ALA A 167 6.89 -1.14 -16.59
CA ALA A 167 7.59 -0.86 -15.33
C ALA A 167 8.80 -1.77 -15.09
N ASP A 168 9.05 -2.79 -15.93
CA ASP A 168 10.25 -3.63 -15.84
C ASP A 168 11.53 -2.81 -16.10
N ASP A 169 11.40 -1.70 -16.86
CA ASP A 169 12.47 -0.75 -17.16
C ASP A 169 12.57 0.40 -16.12
N SER A 170 11.84 0.30 -15.01
CA SER A 170 11.79 1.31 -13.95
C SER A 170 12.49 0.84 -12.67
N GLU A 171 13.02 1.78 -11.91
CA GLU A 171 13.57 1.56 -10.57
C GLU A 171 12.51 1.90 -9.52
N VAL A 172 11.47 1.06 -9.44
CA VAL A 172 10.39 1.25 -8.45
C VAL A 172 10.88 0.81 -7.07
N LEU A 173 10.85 1.75 -6.13
CA LEU A 173 11.12 1.54 -4.71
C LEU A 173 9.79 1.47 -3.96
N THR A 174 9.57 0.39 -3.22
CA THR A 174 8.46 0.30 -2.28
C THR A 174 8.91 0.78 -0.90
N VAL A 175 8.07 1.60 -0.28
CA VAL A 175 8.23 2.17 1.06
C VAL A 175 7.01 1.78 1.88
N TRP A 176 7.22 0.93 2.87
CA TRP A 176 6.17 0.43 3.74
C TRP A 176 6.40 0.85 5.18
N PHE A 177 5.36 1.32 5.87
CA PHE A 177 5.41 1.59 7.30
C PHE A 177 4.05 1.43 7.95
N PRO A 178 3.98 0.93 9.21
CA PRO A 178 2.72 0.73 9.88
C PRO A 178 2.31 1.99 10.67
N LEU A 179 1.01 2.26 10.74
CA LEU A 179 0.46 3.36 11.53
C LEU A 179 0.23 2.94 12.99
N ASN A 180 0.09 1.64 13.25
CA ASN A 180 0.18 1.05 14.58
C ASN A 180 1.26 -0.03 14.62
N GLU A 181 1.42 -0.74 15.72
CA GLU A 181 2.39 -1.84 15.78
C GLU A 181 2.06 -2.93 14.75
N ALA A 182 3.06 -3.46 14.06
CA ALA A 182 2.97 -4.63 13.20
C ALA A 182 3.73 -5.80 13.86
N THR A 183 2.99 -6.76 14.39
CA THR A 183 3.51 -7.94 15.11
C THR A 183 3.30 -9.22 14.30
N LEU A 184 3.90 -10.33 14.75
CA LEU A 184 3.59 -11.65 14.17
C LEU A 184 2.10 -11.99 14.32
N GLU A 185 1.47 -11.59 15.42
CA GLU A 185 0.07 -11.90 15.74
C GLU A 185 -0.92 -11.11 14.88
N ASN A 186 -0.68 -9.81 14.69
CA ASN A 186 -1.57 -8.95 13.89
C ASN A 186 -1.20 -8.89 12.40
N GLY A 187 -0.26 -9.74 12.00
CA GLY A 187 0.01 -10.03 10.61
C GLY A 187 1.05 -9.12 9.96
N CYS A 188 2.23 -8.91 10.56
CA CYS A 188 3.33 -8.15 9.95
C CYS A 188 3.74 -8.69 8.56
N LEU A 189 4.53 -7.90 7.83
CA LEU A 189 5.11 -8.36 6.57
C LEU A 189 6.08 -9.51 6.81
N GLN A 190 6.27 -10.31 5.76
CA GLN A 190 7.30 -11.33 5.66
C GLN A 190 8.02 -11.17 4.33
N ILE A 191 9.32 -11.43 4.32
CA ILE A 191 10.19 -11.22 3.15
C ILE A 191 11.10 -12.43 2.96
N ILE A 192 11.58 -12.62 1.73
CA ILE A 192 12.66 -13.55 1.41
C ILE A 192 13.88 -12.70 1.02
N PRO A 193 14.89 -12.57 1.89
CA PRO A 193 16.10 -11.82 1.58
C PRO A 193 16.80 -12.34 0.32
N ARG A 194 17.44 -11.44 -0.42
CA ARG A 194 18.18 -11.69 -1.68
C ARG A 194 17.35 -12.25 -2.83
N SER A 195 16.04 -12.36 -2.68
CA SER A 195 15.14 -12.87 -3.73
C SER A 195 15.09 -11.96 -4.96
N HIS A 196 15.33 -10.66 -4.79
CA HIS A 196 15.39 -9.67 -5.86
C HIS A 196 16.44 -9.99 -6.93
N ARG A 197 17.52 -10.70 -6.56
CA ARG A 197 18.62 -11.09 -7.48
C ARG A 197 18.19 -12.00 -8.62
N ARG A 198 17.04 -12.67 -8.48
CA ARG A 198 16.48 -13.54 -9.52
C ARG A 198 15.58 -12.78 -10.49
N GLY A 199 15.42 -11.47 -10.32
CA GLY A 199 14.50 -10.64 -11.10
C GLY A 199 13.04 -11.02 -10.88
N LEU A 200 12.17 -10.54 -11.77
CA LEU A 200 10.74 -10.83 -11.72
C LEU A 200 10.44 -12.32 -11.95
N GLN A 201 9.78 -12.95 -10.98
CA GLN A 201 9.28 -14.32 -11.05
C GLN A 201 7.86 -14.36 -11.64
N THR A 202 7.48 -15.52 -12.16
CA THR A 202 6.12 -15.75 -12.64
C THR A 202 5.12 -15.65 -11.49
N HIS A 203 4.10 -14.82 -11.67
CA HIS A 203 2.94 -14.80 -10.78
C HIS A 203 1.76 -15.53 -11.42
N CYS A 204 0.97 -16.17 -10.58
CA CYS A 204 -0.22 -16.90 -10.96
C CYS A 204 -1.48 -16.15 -10.48
N PRO A 205 -2.55 -16.07 -11.30
CA PRO A 205 -3.82 -15.50 -10.87
C PRO A 205 -4.57 -16.40 -9.87
N GLY A 206 -5.44 -15.81 -9.06
CA GLY A 206 -6.49 -16.54 -8.33
C GLY A 206 -6.22 -16.87 -6.86
N GLY A 207 -5.19 -16.30 -6.23
CA GLY A 207 -4.93 -16.45 -4.79
C GLY A 207 -5.53 -15.32 -3.92
N PRO A 208 -5.51 -15.45 -2.56
CA PRO A 208 -5.78 -14.33 -1.65
C PRO A 208 -4.91 -13.09 -1.97
N GLY A 209 -5.53 -11.98 -2.36
CA GLY A 209 -4.80 -10.78 -2.84
C GLY A 209 -4.53 -10.76 -4.36
N GLY A 210 -5.10 -11.68 -5.13
CA GLY A 210 -5.17 -11.64 -6.59
C GLY A 210 -4.05 -12.42 -7.29
N LEU A 211 -2.80 -12.09 -7.00
CA LEU A 211 -1.60 -12.70 -7.58
C LEU A 211 -0.75 -13.39 -6.52
N TRP A 212 -0.04 -14.45 -6.91
CA TRP A 212 0.87 -15.16 -6.02
C TRP A 212 2.04 -15.78 -6.79
N ILE A 213 3.18 -15.95 -6.12
CA ILE A 213 4.36 -16.65 -6.65
C ILE A 213 4.34 -18.11 -6.18
N PRO A 214 4.47 -19.09 -7.09
CA PRO A 214 4.63 -20.49 -6.72
C PRO A 214 5.83 -20.77 -5.81
N GLU A 215 5.65 -21.66 -4.82
CA GLU A 215 6.69 -22.03 -3.85
C GLU A 215 7.98 -22.53 -4.49
N LEU A 216 7.90 -23.12 -5.68
CA LEU A 216 9.05 -23.54 -6.49
C LEU A 216 10.07 -22.41 -6.74
N PHE A 217 9.61 -21.16 -6.79
CA PHE A 217 10.46 -19.99 -7.05
C PHE A 217 11.00 -19.36 -5.76
N MET A 218 10.60 -19.87 -4.61
CA MET A 218 10.87 -19.28 -3.30
C MET A 218 11.81 -20.16 -2.48
N ASP A 219 12.72 -19.52 -1.76
CA ASP A 219 13.50 -20.17 -0.72
C ASP A 219 12.79 -19.95 0.62
N MET A 220 11.86 -20.84 0.93
CA MET A 220 11.02 -20.71 2.13
C MET A 220 11.82 -20.84 3.43
N ASP A 221 12.97 -21.49 3.41
CA ASP A 221 13.86 -21.59 4.58
C ASP A 221 14.50 -20.24 4.92
N ALA A 222 14.61 -19.33 3.94
CA ALA A 222 15.09 -17.97 4.13
C ALA A 222 13.98 -16.96 4.49
N ALA A 223 12.71 -17.37 4.44
CA ALA A 223 11.59 -16.48 4.73
C ALA A 223 11.62 -16.00 6.18
N MET A 224 11.44 -14.69 6.41
CA MET A 224 11.46 -14.10 7.74
C MET A 224 10.36 -13.05 7.93
N PRO A 225 9.70 -13.03 9.11
CA PRO A 225 8.78 -11.95 9.47
C PRO A 225 9.54 -10.65 9.79
N VAL A 226 8.88 -9.52 9.56
CA VAL A 226 9.43 -8.18 9.77
C VAL A 226 8.52 -7.40 10.72
N PRO A 227 8.61 -7.63 12.04
CA PRO A 227 7.84 -6.87 13.01
C PRO A 227 8.36 -5.43 13.15
N MET A 228 7.44 -4.47 13.23
CA MET A 228 7.70 -3.03 13.13
C MET A 228 6.84 -2.22 14.10
N GLN A 229 7.40 -1.12 14.59
CA GLN A 229 6.71 -0.11 15.40
C GLN A 229 6.30 1.08 14.53
N PRO A 230 5.31 1.89 14.94
CA PRO A 230 5.08 3.21 14.35
C PRO A 230 6.38 4.01 14.30
N GLY A 231 6.66 4.63 13.15
CA GLY A 231 7.89 5.36 12.89
C GLY A 231 8.98 4.56 12.16
N ASP A 232 8.90 3.22 12.17
CA ASP A 232 9.80 2.38 11.37
C ASP A 232 9.41 2.41 9.90
N VAL A 233 10.40 2.37 9.00
CA VAL A 233 10.19 2.33 7.54
C VAL A 233 10.95 1.15 6.94
N LEU A 234 10.25 0.35 6.12
CA LEU A 234 10.80 -0.75 5.35
C LEU A 234 10.86 -0.34 3.87
N PHE A 235 12.07 -0.34 3.33
CA PHE A 235 12.33 -0.20 1.91
C PHE A 235 12.45 -1.58 1.27
N LEU A 236 11.84 -1.77 0.10
CA LEU A 236 11.92 -3.00 -0.69
C LEU A 236 12.21 -2.63 -2.15
N THR A 237 13.10 -3.40 -2.79
CA THR A 237 13.16 -3.38 -4.25
C THR A 237 11.85 -3.93 -4.82
N GLN A 238 11.48 -3.50 -6.03
CA GLN A 238 10.31 -4.04 -6.74
C GLN A 238 10.35 -5.56 -7.02
N HIS A 239 11.51 -6.20 -6.85
CA HIS A 239 11.71 -7.65 -7.05
C HIS A 239 11.87 -8.42 -5.75
N THR A 240 11.76 -7.79 -4.58
CA THR A 240 11.84 -8.51 -3.31
C THR A 240 10.55 -9.28 -3.10
N ILE A 241 10.65 -10.62 -3.01
CA ILE A 241 9.52 -11.49 -2.73
C ILE A 241 9.09 -11.25 -1.29
N HIS A 242 7.83 -10.82 -1.13
CA HIS A 242 7.26 -10.51 0.16
C HIS A 242 5.76 -10.82 0.22
N GLY A 243 5.23 -10.89 1.43
CA GLY A 243 3.82 -11.13 1.71
C GLY A 243 3.48 -10.62 3.10
N SER A 244 2.31 -11.01 3.63
CA SER A 244 1.98 -10.68 5.02
C SER A 244 1.25 -11.81 5.71
N LEU A 245 1.54 -12.01 7.00
CA LEU A 245 0.86 -13.01 7.83
C LEU A 245 -0.61 -12.64 8.05
N ALA A 246 -1.49 -13.60 8.37
CA ALA A 246 -2.87 -13.31 8.73
C ALA A 246 -2.96 -12.48 10.03
N ASN A 247 -4.00 -11.67 10.18
CA ASN A 247 -4.25 -10.96 11.44
C ASN A 247 -5.09 -11.86 12.36
N ASN A 248 -4.43 -12.46 13.34
CA ASN A 248 -5.03 -13.32 14.35
C ASN A 248 -5.28 -12.60 15.69
N SER A 249 -4.92 -11.31 15.77
CA SER A 249 -5.16 -10.48 16.94
C SER A 249 -6.62 -10.03 17.02
N ASP A 250 -6.94 -9.25 18.05
CA ASP A 250 -8.27 -8.68 18.22
C ASP A 250 -8.43 -7.27 17.65
N ASP A 251 -7.40 -6.67 17.07
CA ASP A 251 -7.45 -5.29 16.57
C ASP A 251 -6.97 -5.17 15.13
N VAL A 252 -7.29 -4.05 14.48
CA VAL A 252 -6.91 -3.78 13.09
C VAL A 252 -5.41 -3.48 13.02
N ARG A 253 -4.68 -4.10 12.08
CA ARG A 253 -3.36 -3.62 11.64
C ARG A 253 -3.55 -2.75 10.42
N TRP A 254 -2.86 -1.61 10.39
CA TRP A 254 -2.93 -0.71 9.24
C TRP A 254 -1.59 -0.06 8.95
N SER A 255 -1.33 0.15 7.67
CA SER A 255 -0.03 0.53 7.16
C SER A 255 -0.16 1.26 5.84
N PHE A 256 0.85 2.07 5.52
CA PHE A 256 1.02 2.65 4.21
C PHE A 256 1.97 1.80 3.39
N ASP A 257 1.64 1.68 2.11
CA ASP A 257 2.38 0.99 1.07
C ASP A 257 2.53 2.01 -0.06
N LEU A 258 3.68 2.70 -0.09
CA LEU A 258 3.97 3.77 -1.03
C LEU A 258 4.99 3.30 -2.04
N ARG A 259 4.97 3.87 -3.25
CA ARG A 259 6.00 3.63 -4.25
C ARG A 259 6.56 4.93 -4.81
N TYR A 260 7.85 4.91 -5.05
CA TYR A 260 8.58 6.01 -5.68
C TYR A 260 9.44 5.46 -6.82
N ASN A 261 9.65 6.25 -7.86
CA ASN A 261 10.59 5.93 -8.93
C ASN A 261 11.24 7.20 -9.47
N PRO A 262 12.35 7.11 -10.21
CA PRO A 262 12.90 8.25 -10.94
C PRO A 262 11.86 8.87 -11.89
N THR A 263 11.81 10.20 -11.94
CA THR A 263 10.92 10.95 -12.86
C THR A 263 11.21 10.56 -14.30
N GLY A 264 10.14 10.34 -15.07
CA GLY A 264 10.22 9.98 -16.49
C GLY A 264 10.29 8.47 -16.76
N GLN A 265 10.43 7.64 -15.72
CA GLN A 265 10.29 6.19 -15.85
C GLN A 265 8.82 5.75 -15.80
N PRO A 266 8.42 4.69 -16.54
CA PRO A 266 7.05 4.18 -16.54
C PRO A 266 6.58 3.75 -15.15
N THR A 267 5.33 4.04 -14.82
CA THR A 267 4.77 3.65 -13.51
C THR A 267 4.20 2.23 -13.51
N GLY A 268 3.89 1.71 -14.71
CA GLY A 268 3.09 0.50 -14.92
C GLY A 268 1.61 0.66 -14.49
N ARG A 269 1.18 1.92 -14.34
CA ARG A 269 -0.14 2.38 -13.88
C ARG A 269 -0.53 3.73 -14.46
N ASP A 270 -0.21 3.98 -15.72
CA ASP A 270 -0.33 5.32 -16.31
C ASP A 270 -1.78 5.85 -16.40
N LEU A 271 -2.78 5.00 -16.15
CA LEU A 271 -4.18 5.40 -15.99
C LEU A 271 -4.44 6.25 -14.74
N PHE A 272 -3.58 6.16 -13.72
CA PHE A 272 -3.72 6.81 -12.42
C PHE A 272 -2.67 7.92 -12.22
N PRO A 273 -2.99 8.97 -11.46
CA PRO A 273 -2.12 10.13 -11.32
C PRO A 273 -0.99 9.87 -10.33
N GLY A 274 0.25 10.03 -10.80
CA GLY A 274 1.40 10.30 -9.93
C GLY A 274 1.73 11.79 -9.91
N PHE A 275 2.81 12.16 -9.22
CA PHE A 275 3.29 13.54 -9.20
C PHE A 275 4.79 13.62 -8.90
N VAL A 276 5.43 14.73 -9.26
CA VAL A 276 6.82 15.00 -8.87
C VAL A 276 6.85 15.33 -7.37
N ALA A 277 7.37 14.41 -6.56
CA ALA A 277 7.57 14.61 -5.12
C ALA A 277 8.86 15.37 -4.82
N ARG A 278 9.88 15.22 -5.66
CA ARG A 278 11.13 15.97 -5.57
C ARG A 278 11.77 16.12 -6.94
N SER A 279 12.33 17.29 -7.21
CA SER A 279 13.17 17.52 -8.37
C SER A 279 14.23 18.55 -8.00
N ARG A 280 15.51 18.19 -8.13
CA ARG A 280 16.63 19.13 -7.97
C ARG A 280 16.84 19.92 -9.26
N ALA A 281 16.61 19.30 -10.41
CA ALA A 281 16.77 19.93 -11.71
C ALA A 281 15.65 20.94 -12.03
N ASN A 282 14.42 20.67 -11.58
CA ASN A 282 13.25 21.53 -11.82
C ASN A 282 12.36 21.65 -10.56
N PRO A 283 12.78 22.41 -9.53
CA PRO A 283 12.06 22.52 -8.26
C PRO A 283 10.63 23.06 -8.37
N GLU A 284 10.32 23.83 -9.42
CA GLU A 284 8.99 24.39 -9.69
C GLU A 284 7.98 23.34 -10.19
N SER A 285 8.46 22.16 -10.62
CA SER A 285 7.58 21.03 -11.00
C SER A 285 7.04 20.24 -9.80
N VAL A 286 7.61 20.43 -8.61
CA VAL A 286 7.24 19.68 -7.41
C VAL A 286 5.83 20.05 -6.98
N LEU A 287 4.96 19.04 -6.81
CA LEU A 287 3.63 19.25 -6.26
C LEU A 287 3.73 19.54 -4.76
N ARG A 288 3.20 20.69 -4.32
CA ARG A 288 3.27 21.14 -2.90
C ARG A 288 1.90 21.36 -2.26
N ASP A 289 0.84 21.36 -3.05
CA ASP A 289 -0.51 21.65 -2.59
C ASP A 289 -1.33 20.35 -2.47
N PRO A 290 -1.75 19.95 -1.25
CA PRO A 290 -2.59 18.77 -1.07
C PRO A 290 -3.95 18.90 -1.78
N VAL A 291 -4.49 20.11 -1.98
CA VAL A 291 -5.75 20.30 -2.71
C VAL A 291 -5.56 19.99 -4.19
N ALA A 292 -4.42 20.36 -4.76
CA ALA A 292 -4.09 20.00 -6.14
C ALA A 292 -3.89 18.48 -6.29
N TRP A 293 -3.27 17.82 -5.30
CA TRP A 293 -3.14 16.36 -5.29
C TRP A 293 -4.50 15.64 -5.24
N GLU A 294 -5.39 16.07 -4.35
CA GLU A 294 -6.76 15.56 -4.25
C GLU A 294 -7.51 15.72 -5.58
N LYS A 295 -7.38 16.90 -6.20
CA LYS A 295 -7.99 17.18 -7.49
C LYS A 295 -7.51 16.24 -8.59
N LEU A 296 -6.23 15.86 -8.62
CA LEU A 296 -5.70 14.90 -9.62
C LEU A 296 -6.45 13.56 -9.55
N TRP A 297 -6.67 13.04 -8.34
CA TRP A 297 -7.42 11.80 -8.12
C TRP A 297 -8.90 11.94 -8.46
N ARG A 298 -9.52 13.06 -8.09
CA ARG A 298 -10.92 13.35 -8.42
C ARG A 298 -11.15 13.45 -9.93
N ASP A 299 -10.31 14.21 -10.64
CA ASP A 299 -10.37 14.34 -12.10
C ASP A 299 -10.17 12.97 -12.77
N THR A 300 -9.28 12.13 -12.22
CA THR A 300 -9.04 10.77 -12.71
C THR A 300 -10.26 9.88 -12.53
N ARG A 301 -10.88 9.91 -11.34
CA ARG A 301 -12.10 9.15 -11.07
C ARG A 301 -13.23 9.56 -12.02
N ASP A 302 -13.46 10.86 -12.17
CA ASP A 302 -14.54 11.38 -12.99
C ASP A 302 -14.35 11.03 -14.48
N ARG A 303 -13.10 10.97 -14.96
CA ARG A 303 -12.74 10.47 -16.30
C ARG A 303 -12.99 8.97 -16.42
N LEU A 304 -12.44 8.16 -15.50
CA LEU A 304 -12.54 6.69 -15.56
C LEU A 304 -13.97 6.19 -15.33
N ALA A 305 -14.82 6.93 -14.64
CA ALA A 305 -16.24 6.61 -14.50
C ALA A 305 -17.04 6.70 -15.81
N GLN A 306 -16.48 7.36 -16.84
CA GLN A 306 -17.14 7.57 -18.14
C GLN A 306 -16.53 6.68 -19.23
N GLU A 307 -15.36 6.09 -18.98
CA GLU A 307 -14.57 5.36 -19.95
C GLU A 307 -14.54 3.87 -19.59
N ALA A 308 -14.81 3.00 -20.55
CA ALA A 308 -14.52 1.58 -20.35
C ALA A 308 -13.00 1.38 -20.36
N HIS A 309 -12.41 1.07 -19.22
CA HIS A 309 -11.00 0.64 -19.14
C HIS A 309 -10.91 -0.86 -18.89
N THR A 310 -9.88 -1.47 -19.47
CA THR A 310 -9.61 -2.89 -19.26
C THR A 310 -8.81 -3.04 -17.97
N PRO A 311 -9.19 -3.95 -17.05
CA PRO A 311 -8.35 -4.29 -15.92
C PRO A 311 -6.98 -4.71 -16.44
N PHE A 312 -5.91 -4.13 -15.92
CA PHE A 312 -4.57 -4.56 -16.31
C PHE A 312 -4.25 -5.88 -15.60
N ASN A 313 -3.71 -6.83 -16.35
CA ASN A 313 -3.12 -8.03 -15.80
C ASN A 313 -2.05 -8.51 -16.78
N ARG A 314 -0.82 -8.69 -16.30
CA ARG A 314 0.28 -9.18 -17.13
C ARG A 314 0.39 -10.71 -17.14
N TRP A 315 -0.35 -11.41 -16.27
CA TRP A 315 -0.21 -12.85 -16.04
C TRP A 315 -1.40 -13.65 -16.54
N SER A 316 -1.15 -14.79 -17.18
CA SER A 316 -2.19 -15.75 -17.56
C SER A 316 -2.22 -16.95 -16.60
N ALA A 317 -3.42 -17.45 -16.33
CA ALA A 317 -3.61 -18.71 -15.59
C ALA A 317 -3.12 -19.94 -16.38
N ASP A 318 -2.90 -19.81 -17.70
CA ASP A 318 -2.45 -20.91 -18.57
C ASP A 318 -0.95 -21.21 -18.45
N ALA A 319 -0.20 -20.43 -17.68
CA ALA A 319 1.21 -20.72 -17.45
C ALA A 319 1.34 -22.07 -16.72
N ALA A 320 2.21 -22.96 -17.21
CA ALA A 320 2.33 -24.33 -16.70
C ALA A 320 2.63 -24.41 -15.20
N VAL A 321 3.23 -23.36 -14.62
CA VAL A 321 3.54 -23.25 -13.19
C VAL A 321 2.35 -22.81 -12.34
N CYS A 322 1.23 -22.45 -12.97
CA CYS A 322 -0.03 -22.05 -12.35
C CYS A 322 -1.10 -23.15 -12.40
N ALA A 323 -0.80 -24.28 -13.03
CA ALA A 323 -1.69 -25.42 -13.22
C ALA A 323 -1.60 -26.46 -12.08
#